data_AF-A0A2H6N3N0-F1
#
_entry.id   AF-A0A2H6N3N0-F1
#
_cell.length_a   1.000
_cell.length_b   1.000
_cell.length_c   1.000
_cell.angle_alpha   90.00
_cell.angle_beta   90.00
_cell.angle_gamma   90.00
#
_symmetry.space_group_name_H-M   'P 1'
#
loop_
_entity.id
_entity.type
_entity.pdbx_description
1 polymer ?
#
loop_
_entity_poly.entity_id
_entity_poly.type
_entity_poly.pdbx_seq_one_letter_code
_entity_poly.pdbx_strand_id
1 'polypeptide(L)'
;MILKLGKSAVLKCLLDIHKIFRENDPAYILNDLYITDYCIWIQKAKSKKLAALAECMQKAELSKEDLGFELNELETAALLVHEEEKELKAIDADDSEQQLPPPSQEETSEFED
;
A
#
# COMPACT_ATOMS: atom_id res chain seq x y z
N MET A 1 -10.18 -6.14 15.63
CA MET A 1 -10.91 -4.92 15.23
C MET A 1 -11.15 -4.04 16.45
N ILE A 2 -10.85 -2.73 16.38
CA ILE A 2 -10.93 -1.79 17.52
C ILE A 2 -12.31 -1.79 18.20
N LEU A 3 -13.39 -1.98 17.43
CA LEU A 3 -14.77 -2.02 17.94
C LEU A 3 -15.02 -3.18 18.91
N LYS A 4 -14.35 -4.33 18.74
CA LYS A 4 -14.50 -5.50 19.64
C LYS A 4 -13.86 -5.29 21.00
N LEU A 5 -12.87 -4.40 21.10
CA LEU A 5 -12.21 -4.05 22.37
C LEU A 5 -13.09 -3.15 23.26
N GLY A 6 -14.22 -2.68 22.73
CA GLY A 6 -15.22 -1.93 23.48
C GLY A 6 -15.00 -0.43 23.50
N LYS A 7 -15.87 0.26 24.25
CA LYS A 7 -16.05 1.73 24.17
C LYS A 7 -14.78 2.51 24.49
N SER A 8 -14.00 2.08 25.49
CA SER A 8 -12.78 2.78 25.91
C SER A 8 -11.69 2.75 24.82
N ALA A 9 -11.57 1.63 24.11
CA ALA A 9 -10.62 1.51 23.00
C ALA A 9 -11.01 2.38 21.82
N VAL A 10 -12.31 2.43 21.48
CA VAL A 10 -12.83 3.31 20.43
C VAL A 10 -12.69 4.78 20.82
N LEU A 11 -12.97 5.14 22.07
CA LEU A 11 -12.78 6.51 22.57
C LEU A 11 -11.31 6.92 22.49
N LYS A 12 -10.38 6.05 22.90
CA LYS A 12 -8.94 6.32 22.77
C LYS A 12 -8.57 6.61 21.32
N CYS A 13 -9.02 5.78 20.38
CA CYS A 13 -8.78 5.98 18.96
C CYS A 13 -9.36 7.32 18.45
N LEU A 14 -10.58 7.69 18.86
CA LEU A 14 -11.18 8.98 18.50
C LEU A 14 -10.41 10.17 19.09
N LEU A 15 -9.87 10.05 20.30
CA LEU A 15 -9.02 11.09 20.91
C LEU A 15 -7.68 11.22 20.19
N ASP A 16 -7.10 10.11 19.74
CA ASP A 16 -5.88 10.12 18.94
C ASP A 16 -6.13 10.83 17.59
N ILE A 17 -7.27 10.55 16.92
CA ILE A 17 -7.71 11.27 15.71
C ILE A 17 -7.91 12.76 16.00
N HIS A 18 -8.57 13.07 17.12
CA HIS A 18 -8.79 14.46 17.52
C HIS A 18 -7.47 15.23 17.68
N LYS A 19 -6.45 14.57 18.26
CA LYS A 19 -5.12 15.17 18.39
C LYS A 19 -4.49 15.44 17.01
N ILE A 20 -4.55 14.47 16.11
CA ILE A 20 -4.00 14.60 14.75
C ILE A 20 -4.62 15.79 14.01
N PHE A 21 -5.95 15.93 14.05
CA PHE A 21 -6.63 17.04 13.38
C PHE A 21 -6.36 18.40 14.01
N ARG A 22 -6.04 18.46 15.31
CA ARG A 22 -5.69 19.72 15.97
C ARG A 22 -4.39 20.31 15.44
N GLU A 23 -3.42 19.46 15.09
CA GLU A 23 -2.10 19.88 14.62
C GLU A 23 -2.10 20.25 13.12
N ASN A 24 -3.23 20.08 12.43
CA ASN A 24 -3.37 20.29 10.99
C ASN A 24 -4.35 21.44 10.69
N ASP A 25 -3.80 22.55 10.15
CA ASP A 25 -4.46 23.86 10.01
C ASP A 25 -5.79 23.88 9.23
N PRO A 26 -5.97 23.15 8.10
CA PRO A 26 -7.31 23.02 7.50
C PRO A 26 -8.22 21.99 8.19
N ALA A 27 -7.65 21.00 8.89
CA ALA A 27 -8.40 19.85 9.37
C ALA A 27 -8.95 20.01 10.80
N TYR A 28 -8.51 20.99 11.59
CA TYR A 28 -8.99 21.17 12.97
C TYR A 28 -10.50 21.36 13.05
N ILE A 29 -11.12 21.97 12.03
CA ILE A 29 -12.57 22.18 11.99
C ILE A 29 -13.35 20.86 12.01
N LEU A 30 -12.75 19.75 11.56
CA LEU A 30 -13.38 18.43 11.64
C LEU A 30 -13.53 17.95 13.09
N ASN A 31 -12.69 18.43 14.01
CA ASN A 31 -12.88 18.15 15.44
C ASN A 31 -14.16 18.75 15.98
N ASP A 32 -14.45 19.98 15.57
CA ASP A 32 -15.61 20.73 16.04
C ASP A 32 -16.89 20.26 15.33
N LEU A 33 -16.80 19.92 14.04
CA LEU A 33 -17.93 19.43 13.26
C LEU A 33 -18.32 17.99 13.58
N TYR A 34 -17.36 17.13 13.91
CA TYR A 34 -17.60 15.69 13.98
C TYR A 34 -16.93 14.98 15.15
N ILE A 35 -15.61 15.10 15.31
CA ILE A 35 -14.86 14.19 16.20
C ILE A 35 -15.26 14.37 17.67
N THR A 36 -15.49 15.61 18.12
CA THR A 36 -15.93 15.88 19.50
C THR A 36 -17.26 15.21 19.80
N ASP A 37 -18.23 15.30 18.89
CA ASP A 37 -19.54 14.67 19.04
C ASP A 37 -19.43 13.14 19.02
N TYR A 38 -18.55 12.57 18.19
CA TYR A 38 -18.30 11.13 18.20
C TYR A 38 -17.64 10.65 19.50
N CYS A 39 -16.73 11.42 20.08
CA CYS A 39 -16.16 11.15 21.41
C CYS A 39 -17.25 11.13 22.49
N ILE A 40 -18.20 12.06 22.46
CA ILE A 40 -19.32 12.10 23.42
C ILE A 40 -20.30 10.95 23.15
N TRP A 41 -20.60 10.67 21.89
CA TRP A 41 -21.51 9.61 21.47
C TRP A 41 -21.01 8.25 21.96
N ILE A 42 -19.75 7.90 21.74
CA ILE A 42 -19.23 6.57 22.11
C ILE A 42 -19.26 6.35 23.62
N GLN A 43 -19.11 7.41 24.43
CA GLN A 43 -19.22 7.34 25.88
C GLN A 43 -20.66 6.97 26.30
N LYS A 44 -21.66 7.57 25.64
CA LYS A 44 -23.10 7.34 25.89
C LYS A 44 -23.66 6.09 25.22
N ALA A 45 -22.98 5.56 24.20
CA ALA A 45 -23.45 4.39 23.45
C ALA A 45 -23.57 3.14 24.33
N LYS A 46 -24.57 2.30 24.02
CA LYS A 46 -24.78 1.01 24.69
C LYS A 46 -23.77 0.00 24.15
N SER A 47 -23.02 -0.66 25.04
CA SER A 47 -22.00 -1.66 24.65
C SER A 47 -22.57 -2.78 23.77
N LYS A 48 -23.82 -3.19 24.00
CA LYS A 48 -24.51 -4.19 23.15
C LYS A 48 -24.66 -3.75 21.70
N LYS A 49 -24.97 -2.47 21.46
CA LYS A 49 -25.07 -1.93 20.09
C LYS A 49 -23.70 -1.86 19.42
N LEU A 50 -22.67 -1.48 20.17
CA LEU A 50 -21.30 -1.46 19.66
C LEU A 50 -20.81 -2.86 19.29
N ALA A 51 -21.10 -3.87 20.13
CA ALA A 51 -20.78 -5.26 19.84
C ALA A 51 -21.52 -5.77 18.59
N ALA A 52 -22.82 -5.47 18.47
CA ALA A 52 -23.60 -5.83 17.28
C ALA A 52 -23.04 -5.18 16.00
N LEU A 53 -22.62 -3.91 16.07
CA LEU A 53 -21.95 -3.24 14.96
C LEU A 53 -20.63 -3.92 14.60
N ALA A 54 -19.81 -4.28 15.60
CA ALA A 54 -18.54 -4.96 15.37
C ALA A 54 -18.72 -6.32 14.68
N GLU A 55 -19.74 -7.08 15.07
CA GLU A 55 -20.08 -8.35 14.40
C GLU A 55 -20.62 -8.14 13.00
N CYS A 56 -21.44 -7.11 12.78
CA CYS A 56 -21.94 -6.76 11.44
C CYS A 56 -20.80 -6.40 10.49
N MET A 57 -19.86 -5.57 10.94
CA MET A 57 -18.71 -5.15 10.11
C MET A 57 -17.76 -6.31 9.81
N GLN A 58 -17.62 -7.29 10.70
CA GLN A 58 -16.79 -8.46 10.44
C GLN A 58 -17.36 -9.36 9.34
N LYS A 59 -18.69 -9.34 9.15
CA LYS A 59 -19.37 -10.12 8.11
C LYS A 59 -19.47 -9.38 6.78
N ALA A 60 -19.08 -8.11 6.73
CA ALA A 60 -19.04 -7.36 5.49
C ALA A 60 -17.83 -7.86 4.67
N GLU A 61 -18.11 -8.53 3.57
CA GLU A 61 -17.12 -8.86 2.56
C GLU A 61 -17.07 -7.71 1.55
N LEU A 62 -15.86 -7.27 1.21
CA LEU A 62 -15.61 -6.24 0.21
C LEU A 62 -14.74 -6.84 -0.87
N SER A 63 -15.16 -6.71 -2.12
CA SER A 63 -14.40 -7.10 -3.29
C SER A 63 -13.78 -5.87 -3.96
N LYS A 64 -12.85 -6.08 -4.90
CA LYS A 64 -12.19 -4.98 -5.61
C LYS A 64 -13.16 -4.20 -6.49
N GLU A 65 -14.19 -4.88 -6.98
CA GLU A 65 -15.24 -4.34 -7.83
C GLU A 65 -16.16 -3.38 -7.06
N ASP A 66 -16.37 -3.61 -5.75
CA ASP A 66 -17.21 -2.76 -4.90
C ASP A 66 -16.71 -1.31 -4.79
N LEU A 67 -15.43 -1.08 -5.07
CA LEU A 67 -14.80 0.24 -4.96
C LEU A 67 -15.05 1.11 -6.20
N GLY A 68 -15.51 0.55 -7.32
CA GLY A 68 -15.78 1.30 -8.55
C GLY A 68 -14.56 1.97 -9.17
N PHE A 69 -13.35 1.50 -8.84
CA PHE A 69 -12.08 2.02 -9.34
C PHE A 69 -11.44 1.15 -10.43
N GLU A 70 -12.15 0.15 -10.95
CA GLU A 70 -11.63 -0.74 -12.02
C GLU A 70 -10.25 -1.34 -11.66
N LEU A 71 -10.10 -1.74 -10.39
CA LEU A 71 -8.79 -2.12 -9.84
C LEU A 71 -8.24 -3.38 -10.49
N ASN A 72 -9.09 -4.32 -10.88
CA ASN A 72 -8.63 -5.55 -11.54
C ASN A 72 -8.04 -5.26 -12.91
N GLU A 73 -8.70 -4.40 -13.70
CA GLU A 73 -8.19 -3.96 -15.00
C GLU A 73 -6.87 -3.20 -14.83
N LEU A 74 -6.83 -2.25 -13.89
CA LEU A 74 -5.64 -1.44 -13.63
C LEU A 74 -4.44 -2.29 -13.18
N GLU A 75 -4.65 -3.23 -12.26
CA GLU A 75 -3.61 -4.13 -11.78
C GLU A 75 -3.13 -5.08 -12.89
N THR A 76 -4.04 -5.59 -13.72
CA THR A 76 -3.68 -6.47 -14.86
C THR A 76 -2.83 -5.72 -15.88
N ALA A 77 -3.22 -4.50 -16.24
CA ALA A 77 -2.45 -3.66 -17.15
C ALA A 77 -1.05 -3.35 -16.59
N ALA A 78 -0.95 -3.03 -15.30
CA ALA A 78 0.34 -2.76 -14.65
C ALA A 78 1.26 -3.99 -14.66
N LEU A 79 0.72 -5.20 -14.46
CA LEU A 79 1.49 -6.45 -14.50
C LEU A 79 2.03 -6.75 -15.90
N LEU A 80 1.20 -6.62 -16.94
CA LEU A 80 1.61 -6.87 -18.32
C LEU A 80 2.78 -5.96 -18.75
N VAL A 81 2.68 -4.66 -18.48
CA VAL A 81 3.76 -3.71 -18.78
C VAL A 81 5.04 -4.06 -18.01
N HIS A 82 4.93 -4.46 -16.74
CA HIS A 82 6.09 -4.83 -15.95
C HIS A 82 6.79 -6.09 -16.47
N GLU A 83 6.02 -7.07 -16.96
CA GLU A 83 6.56 -8.28 -17.59
C GLU A 83 7.26 -7.95 -18.91
N GLU A 84 6.63 -7.16 -19.77
CA GLU A 84 7.24 -6.69 -21.03
C GLU A 84 8.57 -5.95 -20.78
N GLU A 85 8.62 -5.01 -19.83
CA GLU A 85 9.86 -4.32 -19.48
C GLU A 85 10.94 -5.24 -18.93
N LYS A 86 10.56 -6.29 -18.20
CA LYS A 86 11.51 -7.26 -17.63
C LYS A 86 12.09 -8.14 -18.73
N GLU A 87 11.27 -8.58 -19.68
CA GLU A 87 11.72 -9.35 -20.84
C GLU A 87 12.68 -8.53 -21.70
N LEU A 88 12.36 -7.25 -21.98
CA LEU A 88 13.25 -6.35 -22.71
C LEU A 88 14.61 -6.18 -22.00
N LYS A 89 14.61 -5.97 -20.68
CA LYS A 89 15.85 -5.87 -19.89
C LYS A 89 16.67 -7.16 -19.86
N ALA A 90 16.01 -8.32 -19.90
CA ALA A 90 16.69 -9.60 -19.96
C ALA A 90 17.35 -9.83 -21.33
N ILE A 91 16.71 -9.38 -22.42
CA ILE A 91 17.27 -9.42 -23.77
C ILE A 91 18.49 -8.48 -23.88
N ASP A 92 18.41 -7.26 -23.33
CA ASP A 92 19.52 -6.30 -23.34
C ASP A 92 20.73 -6.80 -22.51
N ALA A 93 20.50 -7.62 -21.47
CA ALA A 93 21.56 -8.23 -20.68
C ALA A 93 22.28 -9.38 -21.41
N ASP A 94 21.57 -10.12 -22.28
CA ASP A 94 22.11 -11.26 -23.03
C ASP A 94 22.95 -10.82 -24.26
N ASP A 95 22.61 -9.67 -24.87
CA ASP A 95 23.35 -9.09 -26.01
C ASP A 95 24.72 -8.50 -25.60
N SER A 96 24.95 -8.31 -24.29
CA SER A 96 26.19 -7.76 -23.76
C SER A 96 27.33 -8.80 -23.59
N GLU A 97 27.05 -10.11 -23.71
CA GLU A 97 28.05 -11.18 -23.47
C GLU A 97 28.73 -11.73 -24.75
N GLN A 98 28.35 -11.29 -25.95
CA GLN A 98 28.94 -11.77 -27.21
C GLN A 98 29.91 -10.79 -27.88
N GLN A 99 31.00 -10.40 -27.19
CA GLN A 99 32.19 -9.93 -27.91
C GLN A 99 33.50 -10.21 -27.17
N LEU A 100 33.95 -11.47 -27.20
CA LEU A 100 35.35 -11.84 -26.97
C LEU A 100 35.81 -12.76 -28.12
N PRO A 101 36.69 -12.30 -29.03
CA PRO A 101 37.30 -13.18 -30.01
C PRO A 101 38.34 -14.12 -29.33
N PRO A 102 38.64 -15.30 -29.93
CA PRO A 102 39.41 -16.36 -29.28
C PRO A 102 40.93 -16.06 -29.20
N PRO A 103 41.67 -16.76 -28.32
CA PRO A 103 43.11 -16.52 -28.15
C PRO A 103 43.88 -17.16 -29.32
N SER A 104 44.75 -16.38 -29.95
CA SER A 104 45.80 -16.94 -30.82
C SER A 104 47.13 -16.78 -30.10
N GLN A 105 47.62 -17.89 -29.53
CA GLN A 105 48.98 -17.99 -29.01
C GLN A 105 49.97 -18.20 -30.17
N GLU A 106 51.09 -17.48 -30.05
CA GLU A 106 52.47 -17.85 -30.39
C GLU A 106 52.79 -18.27 -31.85
N GLU A 107 53.66 -17.52 -32.53
CA GLU A 107 55.10 -17.85 -32.51
C GLU A 107 55.99 -16.70 -33.04
N THR A 108 57.06 -16.51 -32.27
CA THR A 108 58.39 -15.94 -32.51
C THR A 108 58.82 -15.50 -33.94
N SER A 109 59.47 -14.34 -34.04
CA SER A 109 60.80 -14.21 -34.70
C SER A 109 61.32 -12.75 -34.63
N GLU A 110 62.28 -12.56 -33.74
CA GLU A 110 63.47 -11.67 -33.77
C GLU A 110 63.85 -11.03 -35.13
N PHE A 111 64.14 -9.71 -35.17
CA PHE A 111 65.47 -9.15 -35.55
C PHE A 111 65.55 -7.61 -35.42
N GLU A 112 66.78 -7.15 -35.17
CA GLU A 112 67.29 -5.83 -34.77
C GLU A 112 67.30 -4.76 -35.88
N ASP A 113 67.06 -3.49 -35.53
CA ASP A 113 67.98 -2.32 -35.61
C ASP A 113 67.24 -1.01 -35.22
#